data_AF-A0A0Q9WF77-F1
#
_entry.id   AF-A0A0Q9WF77-F1
#
_cell.length_a   1.000
_cell.length_b   1.000
_cell.length_c   1.000
_cell.angle_alpha   90.00
_cell.angle_beta   90.00
_cell.angle_gamma   90.00
#
_symmetry.space_group_name_H-M   'P 1'
#
loop_
_entity.id
_entity.type
_entity.pdbx_description
1 polymer ?
#
loop_
_entity_poly.entity_id
_entity_poly.type
_entity_poly.pdbx_seq_one_letter_code
_entity_poly.pdbx_strand_id
1 'polypeptide(L)'
;MSKLLVVVLTTVIGRPLLYQLSQSRGIKYSLGVIHMPSTNFSAELQHTLQSERNFASIEKHSNLVKQHSKWHWHHDQSKRLFFNYLLLDPRITNGLKNRAKSMHQLDVWLTFLRAIFYVGKGKSTRPYVHLRQAHKVLRSANPLVLAKDPKLALIVHLWKHQRGVLLLRAFKGISSNDAHTREAAMIDALGLNHLTNRRVGVYFGVARSKFTTEQRRLLGVVLLYRLLLIYLKYDERELQPANISDNLTT
;
A
#
# COMPACT_ATOMS: atom_id res chain seq x y z
N MET A 1 40.65 32.06 -40.92
CA MET A 1 39.37 32.31 -41.63
C MET A 1 38.44 31.13 -41.40
N SER A 2 37.32 31.41 -40.75
CA SER A 2 36.39 30.45 -40.17
C SER A 2 35.56 29.75 -41.24
N LYS A 3 35.52 28.40 -41.23
CA LYS A 3 34.53 27.65 -42.00
C LYS A 3 33.28 27.48 -41.13
N LEU A 4 32.22 28.17 -41.51
CA LEU A 4 30.86 27.99 -41.01
C LEU A 4 30.41 26.55 -41.32
N LEU A 5 30.11 25.76 -40.29
CA LEU A 5 29.32 24.54 -40.45
C LEU A 5 27.89 24.86 -40.02
N VAL A 6 27.01 25.04 -41.01
CA VAL A 6 25.57 25.14 -40.80
C VAL A 6 25.05 23.74 -40.50
N VAL A 7 24.71 23.46 -39.24
CA VAL A 7 23.96 22.26 -38.88
C VAL A 7 22.48 22.61 -38.95
N VAL A 8 21.81 22.05 -39.95
CA VAL A 8 20.35 22.11 -40.10
C VAL A 8 19.71 21.38 -38.93
N LEU A 9 18.92 22.10 -38.14
CA LEU A 9 18.08 21.55 -37.07
C LEU A 9 16.84 20.92 -37.70
N THR A 10 16.84 19.59 -37.90
CA THR A 10 15.59 18.86 -38.07
C THR A 10 15.10 18.39 -36.70
N THR A 11 14.07 19.06 -36.19
CA THR A 11 13.35 18.71 -34.98
C THR A 11 12.67 17.35 -35.14
N VAL A 12 13.20 16.32 -34.47
CA VAL A 12 12.45 15.11 -34.15
C VAL A 12 12.25 15.07 -32.64
N ILE A 13 11.04 15.48 -32.25
CA ILE A 13 10.27 15.13 -31.05
C ILE A 13 11.10 14.59 -29.87
N GLY A 14 11.25 15.45 -28.87
CA GLY A 14 12.18 15.35 -27.75
C GLY A 14 12.16 14.04 -26.96
N ARG A 15 13.36 13.49 -26.78
CA ARG A 15 13.74 12.73 -25.58
C ARG A 15 14.56 13.65 -24.68
N PRO A 16 14.32 13.70 -23.35
CA PRO A 16 15.08 14.58 -22.49
C PRO A 16 16.56 14.16 -22.43
N LEU A 17 17.44 15.15 -22.55
CA LEU A 17 18.91 15.09 -22.56
C LEU A 17 19.53 14.31 -21.37
N LEU A 18 18.75 14.09 -20.29
CA LEU A 18 19.19 13.35 -19.10
C LEU A 18 19.39 11.85 -19.34
N TYR A 19 18.86 11.28 -20.42
CA TYR A 19 19.04 9.86 -20.73
C TYR A 19 20.44 9.53 -21.28
N GLN A 20 21.16 10.52 -21.83
CA GLN A 20 22.51 10.30 -22.37
C GLN A 20 23.63 10.52 -21.33
N LEU A 21 23.35 11.22 -20.23
CA LEU A 21 24.35 11.44 -19.18
C LEU A 21 24.50 10.26 -18.20
N SER A 22 23.54 9.33 -18.18
CA SER A 22 23.54 8.15 -17.28
C SER A 22 24.56 7.06 -17.67
N GLN A 23 25.15 7.13 -18.86
CA GLN A 23 26.14 6.13 -19.30
C GLN A 23 27.58 6.47 -18.86
N SER A 24 27.82 7.62 -18.23
CA SER A 24 29.17 8.07 -17.85
C SER A 24 29.52 7.87 -16.37
N ARG A 25 28.59 7.45 -15.52
CA ARG A 25 28.83 7.13 -14.11
C ARG A 25 28.02 5.89 -13.78
N GLY A 26 28.64 4.88 -13.17
CA GLY A 26 28.08 3.55 -12.89
C GLY A 26 26.86 3.51 -11.96
N ILE A 27 25.80 4.22 -12.31
CA ILE A 27 24.54 4.32 -11.61
C ILE A 27 23.68 3.15 -12.10
N LYS A 28 23.64 2.07 -11.31
CA LYS A 28 22.90 0.84 -11.63
C LYS A 28 21.38 0.94 -11.52
N TYR A 29 20.85 2.08 -11.05
CA TYR A 29 19.42 2.27 -10.79
C TYR A 29 18.96 3.61 -11.33
N SER A 30 17.77 3.68 -11.93
CA SER A 30 17.14 4.97 -12.23
C SER A 30 17.10 5.80 -10.95
N LEU A 31 17.64 7.02 -10.98
CA LEU A 31 17.53 8.01 -9.91
C LEU A 31 16.05 8.40 -9.76
N GLY A 32 15.29 7.54 -9.10
CA GLY A 32 13.93 7.77 -8.69
C GLY A 32 13.93 8.87 -7.65
N VAL A 33 13.45 10.03 -8.07
CA VAL A 33 12.86 11.07 -7.21
C VAL A 33 13.88 11.93 -6.44
N ILE A 34 14.48 12.90 -7.13
CA ILE A 34 15.20 14.06 -6.54
C ILE A 34 14.23 14.96 -5.71
N HIS A 35 12.91 14.71 -5.77
CA HIS A 35 11.89 15.47 -5.05
C HIS A 35 10.75 14.58 -4.55
N MET A 36 10.79 14.17 -3.28
CA MET A 36 9.72 13.37 -2.66
C MET A 36 8.39 14.14 -2.76
N PRO A 37 7.35 13.60 -3.44
CA PRO A 37 6.05 14.25 -3.44
C PRO A 37 5.53 14.37 -2.01
N SER A 38 4.89 15.49 -1.68
CA SER A 38 4.23 15.67 -0.38
C SER A 38 3.22 14.54 -0.17
N THR A 39 3.51 13.66 0.78
CA THR A 39 2.62 12.56 1.19
C THR A 39 1.98 12.94 2.51
N ASN A 40 0.77 12.43 2.76
CA ASN A 40 0.06 12.64 4.03
C ASN A 40 0.33 11.51 5.04
N PHE A 41 1.44 10.76 4.88
CA PHE A 41 1.86 9.75 5.84
C PHE A 41 2.24 10.40 7.18
N SER A 42 2.42 9.57 8.21
CA SER A 42 2.94 10.02 9.49
C SER A 42 4.43 10.31 9.42
N ALA A 43 4.93 11.26 10.23
CA ALA A 43 6.34 11.67 10.24
C ALA A 43 7.31 10.48 10.33
N GLU A 44 6.95 9.46 11.10
CA GLU A 44 7.69 8.21 11.26
C GLU A 44 7.75 7.41 9.95
N LEU A 45 6.66 7.34 9.18
CA LEU A 45 6.64 6.72 7.86
C LEU A 45 7.39 7.57 6.82
N GLN A 46 7.24 8.90 6.80
CA GLN A 46 8.06 9.76 5.93
C GLN A 46 9.56 9.62 6.22
N HIS A 47 9.94 9.51 7.49
CA HIS A 47 11.34 9.36 7.87
C HIS A 47 11.98 8.14 7.17
N THR A 48 11.24 7.03 7.02
CA THR A 48 11.73 5.83 6.32
C THR A 48 12.00 6.03 4.84
N LEU A 49 11.42 7.05 4.23
CA LEU A 49 11.52 7.37 2.81
C LEU A 49 12.68 8.32 2.49
N GLN A 50 13.35 8.89 3.51
CA GLN A 50 14.39 9.91 3.33
C GLN A 50 15.78 9.33 3.01
N SER A 51 16.07 8.08 3.42
CA SER A 51 17.36 7.45 3.16
C SER A 51 17.30 5.93 3.33
N GLU A 52 18.25 5.22 2.71
CA GLU A 52 18.40 3.77 2.90
C GLU A 52 18.66 3.37 4.36
N ARG A 53 19.41 4.21 5.09
CA ARG A 53 19.64 4.00 6.53
C ARG A 53 18.34 4.06 7.32
N ASN A 54 17.45 4.99 6.99
CA ASN A 54 16.16 5.12 7.66
C ASN A 54 15.22 3.98 7.29
N PHE A 55 15.22 3.56 6.02
CA PHE A 55 14.50 2.37 5.60
C PHE A 55 14.97 1.11 6.33
N ALA A 56 16.29 0.89 6.42
CA ALA A 56 16.86 -0.22 7.18
C ALA A 56 16.54 -0.16 8.68
N SER A 57 16.29 1.05 9.22
CA SER A 57 15.91 1.23 10.63
C SER A 57 14.52 0.71 10.97
N ILE A 58 13.64 0.43 9.99
CA ILE A 58 12.31 -0.12 10.22
C ILE A 58 12.40 -1.39 11.07
N GLU A 59 13.32 -2.29 10.75
CA GLU A 59 13.50 -3.57 11.46
C GLU A 59 13.89 -3.40 12.93
N LYS A 60 14.53 -2.29 13.30
CA LYS A 60 14.87 -2.00 14.71
C LYS A 60 13.61 -1.88 15.59
N HIS A 61 12.49 -1.52 15.00
CA HIS A 61 11.19 -1.37 15.68
C HIS A 61 10.37 -2.67 15.72
N SER A 62 10.90 -3.79 15.20
CA SER A 62 10.22 -5.11 15.23
C SER A 62 9.84 -5.57 16.64
N ASN A 63 10.48 -5.03 17.70
CA ASN A 63 10.11 -5.30 19.08
C ASN A 63 8.67 -4.84 19.42
N LEU A 64 8.18 -3.75 18.84
CA LEU A 64 6.81 -3.28 19.06
C LEU A 64 5.79 -4.34 18.60
N VAL A 65 6.01 -4.95 17.44
CA VAL A 65 5.17 -6.04 16.93
C VAL A 65 5.25 -7.27 17.83
N LYS A 66 6.45 -7.61 18.35
CA LYS A 66 6.65 -8.73 19.27
C LYS A 66 5.88 -8.51 20.59
N GLN A 67 6.04 -7.35 21.21
CA GLN A 67 5.33 -6.98 22.44
C GLN A 67 3.82 -7.00 22.24
N HIS A 68 3.33 -6.37 21.17
CA HIS A 68 1.92 -6.36 20.79
C HIS A 68 1.35 -7.77 20.61
N SER A 69 2.00 -8.58 19.77
CA SER A 69 1.54 -9.94 19.46
C SER A 69 1.58 -10.84 20.70
N LYS A 70 2.64 -10.77 21.50
CA LYS A 70 2.77 -11.53 22.75
C LYS A 70 1.67 -11.13 23.75
N TRP A 71 1.37 -9.84 23.89
CA TRP A 71 0.32 -9.38 24.79
C TRP A 71 -1.04 -9.98 24.40
N HIS A 72 -1.44 -9.89 23.12
CA HIS A 72 -2.70 -10.49 22.65
C HIS A 72 -2.69 -12.01 22.69
N TRP A 73 -1.52 -12.66 22.55
CA TRP A 73 -1.43 -14.10 22.71
C TRP A 73 -1.83 -14.56 24.11
N HIS A 74 -1.36 -13.86 25.15
CA HIS A 74 -1.61 -14.27 26.53
C HIS A 74 -2.89 -13.70 27.14
N HIS A 75 -3.34 -12.51 26.72
CA HIS A 75 -4.44 -11.79 27.40
C HIS A 75 -5.75 -11.78 26.62
N ASP A 76 -5.75 -12.16 25.34
CA ASP A 76 -6.95 -12.23 24.52
C ASP A 76 -7.33 -13.69 24.26
N GLN A 77 -8.33 -14.18 25.00
CA GLN A 77 -8.84 -15.54 24.92
C GLN A 77 -9.89 -15.74 23.81
N SER A 78 -10.17 -14.70 23.01
CA SER A 78 -11.18 -14.79 21.96
C SER A 78 -10.72 -15.64 20.77
N LYS A 79 -11.68 -16.12 19.97
CA LYS A 79 -11.40 -16.95 18.79
C LYS A 79 -10.47 -16.24 17.81
N ARG A 80 -9.40 -16.92 17.42
CA ARG A 80 -8.35 -16.45 16.50
C ARG A 80 -8.71 -16.67 15.02
N LEU A 81 -9.80 -16.07 14.58
CA LEU A 81 -10.36 -16.27 13.22
C LEU A 81 -10.16 -15.06 12.30
N PHE A 82 -9.48 -14.03 12.78
CA PHE A 82 -9.33 -12.75 12.08
C PHE A 82 -7.98 -12.65 11.37
N PHE A 83 -7.92 -11.68 10.48
CA PHE A 83 -6.75 -11.28 9.72
C PHE A 83 -6.85 -9.81 9.31
N ASN A 84 -5.75 -9.24 8.84
CA ASN A 84 -5.76 -7.93 8.17
C ASN A 84 -5.64 -8.11 6.66
N TYR A 85 -6.18 -7.15 5.91
CA TYR A 85 -6.04 -7.12 4.47
C TYR A 85 -5.91 -5.69 3.95
N LEU A 86 -5.28 -5.57 2.80
CA LEU A 86 -5.14 -4.33 2.04
C LEU A 86 -5.87 -4.46 0.71
N LEU A 87 -6.43 -3.36 0.24
CA LEU A 87 -6.78 -3.19 -1.18
C LEU A 87 -5.79 -2.23 -1.81
N LEU A 88 -5.21 -2.63 -2.95
CA LEU A 88 -4.22 -1.85 -3.67
C LEU A 88 -4.69 -1.53 -5.10
N ASP A 89 -4.31 -0.35 -5.57
CA ASP A 89 -4.54 0.13 -6.94
C ASP A 89 -3.46 -0.44 -7.88
N PRO A 90 -3.81 -1.36 -8.80
CA PRO A 90 -2.84 -1.99 -9.69
C PRO A 90 -2.26 -1.03 -10.76
N ARG A 91 -2.87 0.14 -10.96
CA ARG A 91 -2.30 1.20 -11.81
C ARG A 91 -1.05 1.81 -11.18
N ILE A 92 -0.98 1.81 -9.84
CA ILE A 92 0.17 2.34 -9.08
C ILE A 92 1.21 1.24 -8.88
N THR A 93 0.81 0.02 -8.52
CA THR A 93 1.78 -1.08 -8.41
C THR A 93 2.44 -1.33 -9.75
N ASN A 94 1.65 -1.34 -10.83
CA ASN A 94 2.13 -1.52 -12.20
C ASN A 94 3.12 -2.70 -12.29
N GLY A 95 2.69 -3.87 -11.82
CA GLY A 95 3.53 -5.07 -11.80
C GLY A 95 4.74 -4.93 -10.86
N LEU A 96 4.60 -4.20 -9.74
CA LEU A 96 5.65 -3.87 -8.79
C LEU A 96 6.51 -5.09 -8.43
N LYS A 97 5.89 -6.25 -8.18
CA LYS A 97 6.64 -7.47 -7.85
C LYS A 97 7.66 -7.85 -8.94
N ASN A 98 7.32 -7.69 -10.21
CA ASN A 98 8.19 -8.05 -11.32
C ASN A 98 9.33 -7.04 -11.52
N ARG A 99 9.02 -5.75 -11.37
CA ARG A 99 10.00 -4.66 -11.56
C ARG A 99 10.83 -4.34 -10.32
N ALA A 100 10.46 -4.83 -9.13
CA ALA A 100 11.17 -4.52 -7.89
C ALA A 100 12.67 -4.86 -7.93
N LYS A 101 13.06 -5.90 -8.67
CA LYS A 101 14.47 -6.32 -8.82
C LYS A 101 15.36 -5.28 -9.50
N SER A 102 14.77 -4.41 -10.32
CA SER A 102 15.47 -3.35 -11.06
C SER A 102 15.19 -1.95 -10.51
N MET A 103 14.54 -1.86 -9.34
CA MET A 103 14.19 -0.59 -8.71
C MET A 103 15.03 -0.35 -7.46
N HIS A 104 15.24 0.92 -7.14
CA HIS A 104 15.78 1.30 -5.84
C HIS A 104 14.81 0.93 -4.72
N GLN A 105 15.30 0.48 -3.56
CA GLN A 105 14.44 -0.03 -2.48
C GLN A 105 13.43 1.00 -1.97
N LEU A 106 13.80 2.29 -1.94
CA LEU A 106 12.90 3.36 -1.52
C LEU A 106 11.78 3.59 -2.52
N ASP A 107 12.03 3.40 -3.82
CA ASP A 107 10.99 3.48 -4.85
C ASP A 107 10.02 2.29 -4.76
N VAL A 108 10.54 1.09 -4.45
CA VAL A 108 9.71 -0.09 -4.19
C VAL A 108 8.81 0.17 -2.98
N TRP A 109 9.40 0.71 -1.91
CA TRP A 109 8.67 1.05 -0.69
C TRP A 109 7.59 2.10 -0.93
N LEU A 110 7.95 3.24 -1.52
CA LEU A 110 7.01 4.32 -1.83
C LEU A 110 5.89 3.85 -2.77
N THR A 111 6.23 3.10 -3.82
CA THR A 111 5.22 2.58 -4.75
C THR A 111 4.21 1.72 -4.01
N PHE A 112 4.69 0.78 -3.18
CA PHE A 112 3.82 -0.09 -2.41
C PHE A 112 2.89 0.69 -1.49
N LEU A 113 3.43 1.64 -0.72
CA LEU A 113 2.64 2.49 0.17
C LEU A 113 1.58 3.30 -0.59
N ARG A 114 1.97 3.93 -1.70
CA ARG A 114 1.07 4.74 -2.54
C ARG A 114 -0.05 3.92 -3.17
N ALA A 115 0.20 2.65 -3.47
CA ALA A 115 -0.79 1.79 -4.06
C ALA A 115 -1.89 1.39 -3.08
N ILE A 116 -1.63 1.41 -1.77
CA ILE A 116 -2.62 1.03 -0.75
C ILE A 116 -3.67 2.14 -0.66
N PHE A 117 -4.92 1.82 -0.97
CA PHE A 117 -6.04 2.75 -0.81
C PHE A 117 -7.01 2.34 0.29
N TYR A 118 -6.87 1.15 0.88
CA TYR A 118 -7.72 0.70 1.98
C TYR A 118 -6.99 -0.29 2.88
N VAL A 119 -7.16 -0.11 4.19
CA VAL A 119 -6.71 -1.04 5.23
C VAL A 119 -7.95 -1.60 5.93
N GLY A 120 -8.03 -2.91 6.09
CA GLY A 120 -9.17 -3.55 6.73
C GLY A 120 -8.79 -4.70 7.65
N LYS A 121 -9.68 -4.99 8.61
CA LYS A 121 -9.74 -6.30 9.28
C LYS A 121 -10.86 -7.18 8.71
N GLY A 122 -10.61 -8.48 8.65
CA GLY A 122 -11.54 -9.44 8.08
C GLY A 122 -11.62 -10.74 8.87
N LYS A 123 -12.72 -11.47 8.66
CA LYS A 123 -12.91 -12.87 8.98
C LYS A 123 -13.56 -13.54 7.77
N SER A 124 -13.19 -14.78 7.46
CA SER A 124 -13.75 -15.53 6.33
C SER A 124 -13.73 -14.70 5.02
N THR A 125 -14.86 -14.56 4.33
CA THR A 125 -15.03 -13.91 3.03
C THR A 125 -15.15 -12.38 3.10
N ARG A 126 -14.92 -11.76 4.27
CA ARG A 126 -15.13 -10.32 4.49
C ARG A 126 -14.56 -9.40 3.40
N PRO A 127 -13.32 -9.59 2.88
CA PRO A 127 -12.79 -8.70 1.83
C PRO A 127 -13.64 -8.72 0.55
N TYR A 128 -14.20 -9.87 0.19
CA TYR A 128 -15.00 -10.05 -1.01
C TYR A 128 -16.40 -9.43 -0.90
N VAL A 129 -16.90 -9.19 0.32
CA VAL A 129 -18.18 -8.48 0.53
C VAL A 129 -18.13 -7.09 -0.12
N HIS A 130 -17.00 -6.38 0.01
CA HIS A 130 -16.83 -5.06 -0.59
C HIS A 130 -16.82 -5.11 -2.13
N LEU A 131 -16.20 -6.13 -2.70
CA LEU A 131 -16.18 -6.34 -4.15
C LEU A 131 -17.58 -6.72 -4.67
N ARG A 132 -18.31 -7.60 -3.98
CA ARG A 132 -19.71 -7.91 -4.34
C ARG A 132 -20.61 -6.69 -4.29
N GLN A 133 -20.43 -5.82 -3.30
CA GLN A 133 -21.18 -4.57 -3.20
C GLN A 133 -20.83 -3.63 -4.35
N ALA A 134 -19.55 -3.46 -4.68
CA ALA A 134 -19.12 -2.69 -5.83
C ALA A 134 -19.70 -3.24 -7.14
N HIS A 135 -19.80 -4.58 -7.29
CA HIS A 135 -20.33 -5.22 -8.49
C HIS A 135 -21.81 -4.92 -8.69
N LYS A 136 -22.59 -4.96 -7.59
CA LYS A 136 -24.00 -4.54 -7.61
C LYS A 136 -24.15 -3.07 -8.03
N VAL A 137 -23.33 -2.18 -7.47
CA VAL A 137 -23.37 -0.74 -7.80
C VAL A 137 -22.94 -0.46 -9.23
N LEU A 138 -21.95 -1.20 -9.75
CA LEU A 138 -21.53 -1.10 -11.15
C LEU A 138 -22.69 -1.41 -12.10
N ARG A 139 -23.51 -2.42 -11.79
CA ARG A 139 -24.67 -2.82 -12.60
C ARG A 139 -25.87 -1.89 -12.45
N SER A 140 -26.13 -1.36 -11.26
CA SER A 140 -27.29 -0.49 -11.00
C SER A 140 -27.04 0.98 -11.30
N ALA A 141 -25.78 1.37 -11.55
CA ALA A 141 -25.33 2.73 -11.84
C ALA A 141 -25.78 3.79 -10.82
N ASN A 142 -26.06 3.43 -9.55
CA ASN A 142 -26.56 4.36 -8.54
C ASN A 142 -25.47 5.37 -8.09
N PRO A 143 -25.54 6.65 -8.52
CA PRO A 143 -24.46 7.61 -8.27
C PRO A 143 -24.38 8.04 -6.80
N LEU A 144 -25.51 8.03 -6.08
CA LEU A 144 -25.57 8.45 -4.67
C LEU A 144 -24.79 7.52 -3.74
N VAL A 145 -24.76 6.22 -4.05
CA VAL A 145 -23.98 5.23 -3.27
C VAL A 145 -22.48 5.47 -3.46
N LEU A 146 -22.05 5.76 -4.69
CA LEU A 146 -20.65 6.04 -4.99
C LEU A 146 -20.19 7.35 -4.34
N ALA A 147 -21.02 8.39 -4.37
CA ALA A 147 -20.71 9.67 -3.73
C ALA A 147 -20.49 9.54 -2.21
N LYS A 148 -21.16 8.60 -1.55
CA LYS A 148 -21.05 8.40 -0.10
C LYS A 148 -19.92 7.45 0.30
N ASP A 149 -19.41 6.61 -0.60
CA ASP A 149 -18.42 5.57 -0.29
C ASP A 149 -17.16 5.65 -1.15
N PRO A 150 -16.11 6.35 -0.67
CA PRO A 150 -14.85 6.50 -1.41
C PRO A 150 -14.21 5.15 -1.80
N LYS A 151 -14.37 4.12 -0.96
CA LYS A 151 -13.83 2.78 -1.23
C LYS A 151 -14.58 2.13 -2.39
N LEU A 152 -15.91 2.13 -2.36
CA LEU A 152 -16.69 1.58 -3.48
C LEU A 152 -16.50 2.40 -4.76
N ALA A 153 -16.45 3.73 -4.64
CA ALA A 153 -16.17 4.63 -5.74
C ALA A 153 -14.85 4.28 -6.43
N LEU A 154 -13.78 4.08 -5.68
CA LEU A 154 -12.48 3.73 -6.25
C LEU A 154 -12.48 2.33 -6.87
N ILE A 155 -13.10 1.32 -6.23
CA ILE A 155 -13.21 -0.03 -6.80
C ILE A 155 -13.96 0.01 -8.14
N VAL A 156 -15.12 0.68 -8.19
CA VAL A 156 -15.92 0.82 -9.42
C VAL A 156 -15.17 1.61 -10.48
N HIS A 157 -14.46 2.67 -10.09
CA HIS A 157 -13.63 3.46 -10.99
C HIS A 157 -12.53 2.60 -11.64
N LEU A 158 -11.80 1.78 -10.86
CA LEU A 158 -10.80 0.86 -11.40
C LEU A 158 -11.40 -0.08 -12.44
N TRP A 159 -12.53 -0.70 -12.11
CA TRP A 159 -13.22 -1.64 -13.00
C TRP A 159 -13.71 -0.99 -14.30
N LYS A 160 -14.22 0.24 -14.24
CA LYS A 160 -14.60 1.01 -15.44
C LYS A 160 -13.40 1.31 -16.36
N HIS A 161 -12.20 1.41 -15.79
CA HIS A 161 -10.95 1.58 -16.51
C HIS A 161 -10.25 0.26 -16.86
N GLN A 162 -10.99 -0.86 -16.90
CA GLN A 162 -10.47 -2.18 -17.29
C GLN A 162 -9.33 -2.69 -16.39
N ARG A 163 -9.26 -2.21 -15.15
CA ARG A 163 -8.34 -2.70 -14.12
C ARG A 163 -9.13 -3.33 -12.99
N GLY A 164 -8.59 -4.37 -12.36
CA GLY A 164 -9.17 -4.95 -11.16
C GLY A 164 -8.66 -4.30 -9.88
N VAL A 165 -8.79 -5.02 -8.77
CA VAL A 165 -8.28 -4.61 -7.45
C VAL A 165 -7.34 -5.68 -6.93
N LEU A 166 -6.19 -5.29 -6.38
CA LEU A 166 -5.30 -6.24 -5.70
C LEU A 166 -5.74 -6.41 -4.24
N LEU A 167 -5.91 -7.65 -3.80
CA LEU A 167 -6.24 -8.00 -2.43
C LEU A 167 -5.05 -8.73 -1.77
N LEU A 168 -4.42 -8.07 -0.80
CA LEU A 168 -3.36 -8.67 0.00
C LEU A 168 -3.90 -9.04 1.39
N ARG A 169 -3.90 -10.33 1.74
CA ARG A 169 -4.30 -10.82 3.08
C ARG A 169 -3.08 -11.24 3.88
N ALA A 170 -2.95 -10.80 5.11
CA ALA A 170 -1.86 -11.18 6.01
C ALA A 170 -2.29 -11.22 7.48
N PHE A 171 -1.35 -11.58 8.37
CA PHE A 171 -1.56 -11.67 9.82
C PHE A 171 -2.78 -12.52 10.18
N LYS A 172 -2.89 -13.72 9.61
CA LYS A 172 -3.99 -14.65 9.86
C LYS A 172 -3.88 -15.28 11.25
N GLY A 173 -4.98 -15.80 11.78
CA GLY A 173 -4.98 -16.52 13.05
C GLY A 173 -4.84 -15.60 14.25
N ILE A 174 -5.40 -14.39 14.16
CA ILE A 174 -5.37 -13.41 15.25
C ILE A 174 -6.77 -13.14 15.79
N SER A 175 -6.86 -12.58 16.99
CA SER A 175 -8.12 -12.17 17.60
C SER A 175 -8.68 -10.92 16.92
N SER A 176 -9.95 -10.59 17.20
CA SER A 176 -10.56 -9.36 16.67
C SER A 176 -9.85 -8.10 17.18
N ASN A 177 -9.45 -8.09 18.46
CA ASN A 177 -8.79 -6.92 19.06
C ASN A 177 -7.36 -6.73 18.55
N ASP A 178 -6.62 -7.83 18.30
CA ASP A 178 -5.32 -7.76 17.63
C ASP A 178 -5.49 -7.19 16.21
N ALA A 179 -6.43 -7.73 15.42
CA ALA A 179 -6.69 -7.27 14.07
C ALA A 179 -7.08 -5.78 14.00
N HIS A 180 -7.91 -5.31 14.94
CA HIS A 180 -8.26 -3.89 15.07
C HIS A 180 -7.04 -3.02 15.37
N THR A 181 -6.19 -3.46 16.28
CA THR A 181 -5.01 -2.69 16.67
C THR A 181 -4.01 -2.58 15.51
N ARG A 182 -3.81 -3.67 14.75
CA ARG A 182 -2.98 -3.64 13.53
C ARG A 182 -3.57 -2.74 12.44
N GLU A 183 -4.89 -2.80 12.24
CA GLU A 183 -5.61 -1.92 11.32
C GLU A 183 -5.41 -0.45 11.70
N ALA A 184 -5.60 -0.11 12.98
CA ALA A 184 -5.40 1.24 13.51
C ALA A 184 -3.98 1.75 13.29
N ALA A 185 -2.98 0.93 13.64
CA ALA A 185 -1.57 1.27 13.49
C ALA A 185 -1.19 1.56 12.03
N MET A 186 -1.65 0.72 11.09
CA MET A 186 -1.39 0.93 9.65
C MET A 186 -2.12 2.16 9.09
N ILE A 187 -3.35 2.44 9.53
CA ILE A 187 -4.09 3.65 9.15
C ILE A 187 -3.37 4.90 9.68
N ASP A 188 -2.91 4.89 10.93
CA ASP A 188 -2.22 6.03 11.52
C ASP A 188 -0.87 6.30 10.85
N ALA A 189 -0.16 5.26 10.40
CA ALA A 189 1.09 5.40 9.65
C ALA A 189 0.87 5.95 8.23
N LEU A 190 -0.15 5.47 7.51
CA LEU A 190 -0.48 5.93 6.15
C LEU A 190 -1.22 7.28 6.15
N GLY A 191 -1.88 7.64 7.23
CA GLY A 191 -2.75 8.81 7.30
C GLY A 191 -4.10 8.58 6.60
N LEU A 192 -5.18 9.10 7.21
CA LEU A 192 -6.54 8.90 6.70
C LEU A 192 -6.76 9.56 5.34
N ASN A 193 -6.08 10.69 5.06
CA ASN A 193 -6.19 11.42 3.79
C ASN A 193 -5.59 10.66 2.60
N HIS A 194 -4.75 9.67 2.85
CA HIS A 194 -4.22 8.77 1.81
C HIS A 194 -5.18 7.61 1.50
N LEU A 195 -6.10 7.30 2.41
CA LEU A 195 -6.93 6.10 2.37
C LEU A 195 -8.40 6.42 2.03
N THR A 196 -9.09 5.41 1.53
CA THR A 196 -10.56 5.39 1.38
C THR A 196 -11.28 4.96 2.67
N ASN A 197 -10.52 4.68 3.73
CA ASN A 197 -11.05 4.43 5.07
C ASN A 197 -11.84 5.66 5.55
N ARG A 198 -13.06 5.45 6.09
CA ARG A 198 -13.90 6.56 6.59
C ARG A 198 -13.60 6.96 8.04
N ARG A 199 -12.89 6.12 8.77
CA ARG A 199 -12.63 6.28 10.20
C ARG A 199 -11.22 5.80 10.52
N VAL A 200 -10.63 6.43 11.53
CA VAL A 200 -9.44 5.91 12.22
C VAL A 200 -9.75 4.58 12.90
N GLY A 201 -8.72 3.78 13.14
CA GLY A 201 -8.87 2.51 13.83
C GLY A 201 -8.97 2.66 15.35
N VAL A 202 -9.22 1.53 16.01
CA VAL A 202 -9.32 1.46 17.47
C VAL A 202 -8.20 0.59 18.02
N TYR A 203 -7.48 1.12 19.01
CA TYR A 203 -6.43 0.39 19.71
C TYR A 203 -6.99 -0.40 20.88
N PHE A 204 -6.45 -1.61 21.06
CA PHE A 204 -6.70 -2.48 22.20
C PHE A 204 -5.37 -2.91 22.86
N GLY A 205 -5.48 -3.55 24.02
CA GLY A 205 -4.34 -4.16 24.71
C GLY A 205 -3.20 -3.21 25.03
N VAL A 206 -1.97 -3.72 24.95
CA VAL A 206 -0.75 -2.96 25.28
C VAL A 206 -0.58 -1.72 24.40
N ALA A 207 -1.01 -1.77 23.14
CA ALA A 207 -0.92 -0.61 22.26
C ALA A 207 -1.84 0.53 22.73
N ARG A 208 -3.04 0.20 23.25
CA ARG A 208 -3.95 1.19 23.84
C ARG A 208 -3.43 1.75 25.15
N SER A 209 -2.94 0.90 26.04
CA SER A 209 -2.64 1.29 27.42
C SER A 209 -1.24 1.80 27.66
N LYS A 210 -0.24 1.39 26.84
CA LYS A 210 1.18 1.68 27.10
C LYS A 210 1.90 2.34 25.93
N PHE A 211 1.50 2.09 24.68
CA PHE A 211 2.23 2.67 23.55
C PHE A 211 1.92 4.15 23.38
N THR A 212 2.98 4.95 23.15
CA THR A 212 2.87 6.34 22.72
C THR A 212 2.30 6.42 21.30
N THR A 213 1.86 7.62 20.89
CA THR A 213 1.40 7.87 19.52
C THR A 213 2.48 7.52 18.48
N GLU A 214 3.72 7.90 18.74
CA GLU A 214 4.88 7.56 17.89
C GLU A 214 5.05 6.04 17.79
N GLN A 215 5.02 5.31 18.91
CA GLN A 215 5.15 3.85 18.93
C GLN A 215 4.01 3.16 18.18
N ARG A 216 2.78 3.68 18.24
CA ARG A 216 1.64 3.16 17.45
C ARG A 216 1.85 3.34 15.95
N ARG A 217 2.36 4.49 15.53
CA ARG A 217 2.69 4.74 14.12
C ARG A 217 3.85 3.88 13.66
N LEU A 218 4.93 3.78 14.45
CA LEU A 218 6.05 2.87 14.18
C LEU A 218 5.62 1.40 14.11
N LEU A 219 4.69 0.97 14.97
CA LEU A 219 4.05 -0.35 14.86
C LEU A 219 3.41 -0.52 13.47
N GLY A 220 2.68 0.49 13.00
CA GLY A 220 2.09 0.55 11.66
C GLY A 220 3.13 0.45 10.55
N VAL A 221 4.21 1.23 10.62
CA VAL A 221 5.34 1.20 9.68
C VAL A 221 5.92 -0.22 9.56
N VAL A 222 6.19 -0.88 10.69
CA VAL A 222 6.74 -2.25 10.66
C VAL A 222 5.74 -3.25 10.07
N LEU A 223 4.45 -3.12 10.37
CA LEU A 223 3.41 -3.98 9.81
C LEU A 223 3.31 -3.81 8.28
N LEU A 224 3.35 -2.58 7.79
CA LEU A 224 3.35 -2.26 6.36
C LEU A 224 4.60 -2.80 5.67
N TYR A 225 5.77 -2.69 6.30
CA TYR A 225 7.01 -3.24 5.76
C TYR A 225 6.93 -4.77 5.65
N ARG A 226 6.43 -5.46 6.68
CA ARG A 226 6.17 -6.91 6.60
C ARG A 226 5.16 -7.27 5.50
N LEU A 227 4.15 -6.42 5.27
CA LEU A 227 3.20 -6.60 4.17
C LEU A 227 3.86 -6.43 2.80
N LEU A 228 4.79 -5.48 2.63
CA LEU A 228 5.62 -5.37 1.41
C LEU A 228 6.39 -6.68 1.17
N LEU A 229 7.05 -7.20 2.20
CA LEU A 229 7.82 -8.46 2.08
C LEU A 229 6.93 -9.65 1.71
N ILE A 230 5.70 -9.69 2.19
CA ILE A 230 4.72 -10.71 1.79
C ILE A 230 4.28 -10.47 0.34
N TYR A 231 3.97 -9.22 -0.01
CA TYR A 231 3.52 -8.83 -1.35
C TYR A 231 4.51 -9.24 -2.43
N LEU A 232 5.81 -8.97 -2.24
CA LEU A 232 6.86 -9.29 -3.21
C LEU A 232 7.08 -10.80 -3.44
N LYS A 233 6.48 -11.67 -2.62
CA LYS A 233 6.57 -13.14 -2.78
C LYS A 233 5.52 -13.71 -3.73
N TYR A 234 4.40 -13.02 -3.96
CA TYR A 234 3.27 -13.54 -4.71
C TYR A 234 3.02 -12.71 -5.97
N ASP A 235 2.51 -13.37 -7.02
CA ASP A 235 2.11 -12.67 -8.23
C ASP A 235 0.88 -11.80 -8.01
N GLU A 236 0.84 -10.68 -8.73
CA GLU A 236 -0.30 -9.77 -8.75
C GLU A 236 -1.46 -10.43 -9.48
N ARG A 237 -2.59 -10.59 -8.76
CA ARG A 237 -3.85 -11.06 -9.34
C ARG A 237 -4.93 -10.03 -9.09
N GLU A 238 -5.31 -9.35 -10.17
CA GLU A 238 -6.34 -8.33 -10.16
C GLU A 238 -7.73 -8.98 -10.06
N LEU A 239 -8.48 -8.61 -9.03
CA LEU A 239 -9.87 -9.04 -8.86
C LEU A 239 -10.76 -8.15 -9.74
N GLN A 240 -11.21 -8.70 -10.87
CA GLN A 240 -12.10 -8.05 -11.82
C GLN A 240 -13.57 -8.40 -11.51
N PRO A 241 -14.55 -7.66 -12.05
CA PRO A 241 -15.98 -7.95 -11.87
C PRO A 241 -16.34 -9.41 -12.17
N ALA A 242 -15.82 -9.97 -13.26
CA ALA A 242 -16.08 -11.33 -13.69
C ALA A 242 -15.59 -12.40 -12.68
N ASN A 243 -14.59 -12.09 -11.85
CA ASN A 243 -14.09 -13.03 -10.84
C ASN A 243 -14.95 -13.04 -9.56
N ILE A 244 -15.95 -12.15 -9.45
CA ILE A 244 -16.76 -12.00 -8.25
C ILE A 244 -18.08 -12.80 -8.32
N SER A 245 -18.52 -13.17 -9.52
CA SER A 245 -19.81 -13.85 -9.75
C SER A 245 -19.78 -15.38 -9.63
N ASP A 246 -18.65 -16.04 -9.90
CA ASP A 246 -18.72 -17.47 -10.24
C ASP A 246 -18.16 -18.45 -9.18
N ASN A 247 -17.40 -18.01 -8.16
CA ASN A 247 -16.63 -18.96 -7.32
C ASN A 247 -16.49 -18.61 -5.82
N LEU A 248 -17.40 -17.81 -5.23
CA LEU A 248 -17.26 -17.39 -3.82
C LEU A 248 -18.44 -17.78 -2.92
N THR A 249 -19.23 -18.77 -3.34
CA THR A 249 -20.24 -19.48 -2.56
C THR A 249 -19.71 -20.83 -2.08
N THR A 250 -18.68 -20.80 -1.24
CA THR A 250 -18.34 -21.86 -0.26
C THR A 250 -17.57 -21.24 0.89
#